data_AF-A0A6L4Z1M5-F1
#
_entry.id   AF-A0A6L4Z1M5-F1
#
_cell.length_a   1.000
_cell.length_b   1.000
_cell.length_c   1.000
_cell.angle_alpha   90.00
_cell.angle_beta   90.00
_cell.angle_gamma   90.00
#
_symmetry.space_group_name_H-M   'P 1'
#
loop_
_entity.id
_entity.type
_entity.pdbx_description
1 polymer ?
#
loop_
_entity_poly.entity_id
_entity_poly.type
_entity_poly.pdbx_seq_one_letter_code
_entity_poly.pdbx_strand_id
1 'polypeptide(L)' 'MLFSGFSPKTFNFLNLLAANNQKEWFTSHRADFLKYVDLPLRALITELGAFLLVRCPDLETTVKTGKTLARINKNV' A
#
# COMPACT_ATOMS: atom_id res chain seq x y z
N MET A 1 8.82 -11.34 -3.36
CA MET A 1 8.78 -10.24 -4.35
C MET A 1 9.84 -9.24 -3.94
N LEU A 2 10.64 -8.75 -4.88
CA LEU A 2 11.65 -7.72 -4.63
C LEU A 2 11.00 -6.33 -4.75
N PHE A 3 11.36 -5.38 -3.88
CA PHE A 3 10.89 -4.00 -4.03
C PHE A 3 11.78 -3.26 -5.05
N SER A 4 11.20 -2.88 -6.18
CA SER A 4 11.90 -2.12 -7.24
C SER A 4 11.50 -0.63 -7.28
N GLY A 5 10.89 -0.13 -6.19
CA GLY A 5 10.36 1.22 -6.14
C GLY A 5 8.89 1.33 -6.55
N PHE A 6 8.33 2.53 -6.33
CA PHE A 6 7.00 2.89 -6.82
C PHE A 6 7.08 3.42 -8.24
N SER A 7 6.15 3.01 -9.09
CA SER A 7 6.06 3.52 -10.46
C SER A 7 5.36 4.87 -10.50
N PRO A 8 5.52 5.68 -11.56
CA PRO A 8 4.71 6.89 -11.75
C PRO A 8 3.19 6.65 -11.68
N LYS A 9 2.74 5.43 -12.05
CA LYS A 9 1.32 5.04 -11.97
C LYS A 9 0.81 4.97 -10.53
N THR A 10 1.68 4.69 -9.56
CA THR A 10 1.34 4.73 -8.13
C THR A 10 0.88 6.13 -7.75
N PHE A 11 1.70 7.13 -8.03
CA PHE A 11 1.42 8.53 -7.68
C PHE A 11 0.24 9.09 -8.49
N ASN A 12 0.13 8.72 -9.77
CA ASN A 12 -1.04 9.07 -10.58
C ASN A 12 -2.33 8.51 -9.97
N PHE A 13 -2.34 7.24 -9.56
CA PHE A 13 -3.51 6.64 -8.90
C PHE A 13 -3.86 7.40 -7.60
N LEU A 14 -2.87 7.74 -6.77
CA LEU A 14 -3.11 8.46 -5.52
C LEU A 14 -3.69 9.87 -5.75
N ASN A 15 -3.21 10.58 -6.78
CA ASN A 15 -3.78 11.87 -7.18
C ASN A 15 -5.23 11.74 -7.63
N LEU A 16 -5.52 10.74 -8.48
CA LEU A 16 -6.88 10.47 -8.93
C LEU A 16 -7.81 10.05 -7.78
N LEU A 17 -7.32 9.22 -6.85
CA LEU A 17 -8.07 8.83 -5.66
C LEU A 17 -8.42 10.04 -4.79
N ALA A 18 -7.48 10.97 -4.60
CA ALA A 18 -7.73 12.20 -3.85
C ALA A 18 -8.78 13.09 -4.54
N ALA A 19 -8.72 13.21 -5.87
CA ALA A 19 -9.69 13.96 -6.65
C ALA A 19 -11.08 13.29 -6.72
N ASN A 20 -11.13 11.96 -6.60
CA ASN A 20 -12.34 11.15 -6.71
C ASN A 20 -12.59 10.35 -5.42
N ASN A 21 -12.70 11.06 -4.29
CA ASN A 21 -12.87 10.44 -2.97
C ASN A 21 -14.28 9.86 -2.74
N GLN A 22 -14.71 8.94 -3.61
CA GLN A 22 -16.00 8.26 -3.60
C GLN A 22 -15.80 6.75 -3.70
N LYS A 23 -16.66 5.98 -3.04
CA LYS A 23 -16.52 4.52 -2.92
C LYS A 23 -16.67 3.81 -4.27
N GLU A 24 -17.58 4.32 -5.10
CA GLU A 24 -17.90 3.81 -6.42
C GLU A 24 -16.69 3.94 -7.34
N TRP A 25 -16.05 5.12 -7.32
CA TRP A 25 -14.83 5.36 -8.09
C TRP A 25 -13.71 4.40 -7.67
N PHE A 26 -13.45 4.27 -6.37
CA PHE A 26 -12.43 3.32 -5.90
C PHE A 26 -12.75 1.89 -6.29
N THR A 27 -14.03 1.48 -6.23
CA THR A 27 -14.46 0.13 -6.60
C THR A 27 -14.17 -0.16 -8.07
N SER A 28 -14.46 0.79 -8.96
CA SER A 28 -14.14 0.68 -10.39
C SER A 28 -12.64 0.65 -10.69
N HIS A 29 -11.82 1.29 -9.84
CA HIS A 29 -10.36 1.36 -10.02
C HIS A 29 -9.58 0.45 -9.07
N ARG A 30 -10.25 -0.52 -8.42
CA ARG A 30 -9.65 -1.40 -7.41
C ARG A 30 -8.52 -2.24 -7.98
N ALA A 31 -8.60 -2.65 -9.25
CA ALA A 31 -7.54 -3.41 -9.91
C ALA A 31 -6.25 -2.59 -10.02
N ASP A 32 -6.37 -1.30 -10.36
CA ASP A 32 -5.23 -0.38 -10.44
C ASP A 32 -4.62 -0.12 -9.06
N PHE A 33 -5.46 0.04 -8.03
CA PHE A 33 -4.99 0.10 -6.64
C PHE A 33 -4.16 -1.13 -6.27
N LEU A 34 -4.70 -2.33 -6.52
CA LEU A 34 -4.02 -3.58 -6.17
C LEU A 34 -2.67 -3.71 -6.90
N LYS A 35 -2.63 -3.33 -8.18
CA LYS A 35 -1.45 -3.45 -9.02
C LYS A 35 -0.38 -2.40 -8.73
N TYR A 36 -0.77 -1.13 -8.64
CA TYR A 36 0.16 -0.01 -8.60
C TYR A 36 0.43 0.51 -7.18
N VAL A 37 -0.38 0.15 -6.19
CA VAL A 37 -0.21 0.62 -4.81
C VAL A 37 0.01 -0.54 -3.84
N ASP A 38 -0.94 -1.46 -3.73
CA ASP A 38 -0.89 -2.55 -2.74
C ASP A 38 0.31 -3.49 -2.99
N LEU A 39 0.48 -3.98 -4.22
CA LEU A 39 1.59 -4.86 -4.57
C LEU A 39 2.99 -4.27 -4.25
N PRO A 40 3.35 -3.05 -4.69
CA PRO A 40 4.64 -2.48 -4.34
C PRO A 40 4.78 -2.15 -2.84
N LEU A 41 3.70 -1.78 -2.14
CA LEU A 41 3.76 -1.59 -0.69
C LEU A 41 4.06 -2.90 0.05
N ARG A 42 3.46 -4.01 -0.39
CA ARG A 42 3.73 -5.34 0.17
C ARG A 42 5.18 -5.76 -0.05
N ALA A 43 5.71 -5.50 -1.24
CA ALA A 43 7.11 -5.75 -1.54
C ALA A 43 8.04 -4.93 -0.63
N LEU A 44 7.76 -3.62 -0.46
CA LEU A 44 8.50 -2.74 0.44
C LEU A 44 8.51 -3.25 1.89
N ILE A 45 7.34 -3.59 2.43
CA ILE A 45 7.22 -4.07 3.82
C ILE A 45 7.94 -5.41 3.99
N THR A 46 7.86 -6.29 3.00
CA THR A 46 8.54 -7.59 3.05
C THR A 46 10.06 -7.40 3.16
N GLU A 47 10.61 -6.52 2.33
CA GLU A 47 12.05 -6.26 2.27
C GLU A 47 12.56 -5.51 3.51
N LEU A 48 11.85 -4.46 3.93
CA LEU A 48 12.18 -3.72 5.15
C LEU A 48 11.96 -4.55 6.41
N GLY A 49 10.91 -5.37 6.46
CA GLY A 49 10.56 -6.15 7.64
C GLY A 49 11.68 -7.09 8.06
N ALA A 50 12.28 -7.81 7.10
CA ALA A 50 13.42 -8.67 7.36
C ALA A 50 14.61 -7.90 7.96
N PHE A 51 14.89 -6.70 7.45
CA PHE A 51 15.97 -5.85 7.96
C PHE A 51 15.67 -5.28 9.36
N LEU A 52 14.42 -4.89 9.61
CA LEU A 52 14.01 -4.24 10.86
C LEU A 52 13.93 -5.24 12.01
N LEU A 53 13.48 -6.47 11.77
CA LEU A 53 13.39 -7.52 12.80
C LEU A 53 14.74 -7.90 13.41
N VAL A 54 15.85 -7.68 12.67
CA VAL A 54 17.21 -7.89 13.22
C VAL A 54 17.51 -6.92 14.37
N ARG A 55 16.96 -5.70 14.33
CA ARG A 55 17.21 -4.65 15.33
C ARG A 55 16.06 -4.50 16.33
N CYS A 56 14.84 -4.77 15.88
CA CYS A 56 13.62 -4.66 16.66
C CYS A 56 12.81 -5.95 16.50
N PRO A 57 13.15 -7.02 17.25
CA PRO A 57 12.50 -8.33 17.10
C PRO A 57 10.99 -8.29 17.35
N ASP A 58 10.53 -7.36 18.19
CA ASP A 58 9.12 -7.23 18.58
C ASP A 58 8.29 -6.37 17.60
N LEU A 59 8.89 -5.88 16.51
CA LEU A 59 8.18 -5.06 15.54
C LEU A 59 7.20 -5.90 14.70
N GLU A 60 5.96 -5.44 14.57
CA GLU A 60 4.97 -6.08 13.70
C GLU A 60 5.25 -5.78 12.21
N THR A 61 5.81 -6.76 11.50
CA THR A 61 6.14 -6.66 10.07
C THR A 61 5.28 -7.55 9.18
N THR A 62 4.19 -8.13 9.70
CA THR A 62 3.30 -8.99 8.91
C THR A 62 2.63 -8.18 7.81
N VAL A 63 2.83 -8.60 6.56
CA VAL A 63 2.29 -7.97 5.35
C VAL A 63 0.77 -8.23 5.22
N LYS A 64 -0.02 -7.59 6.08
CA LYS A 64 -1.47 -7.77 6.18
C LYS A 64 -2.18 -6.43 6.35
N THR A 65 -3.29 -6.27 5.64
CA THR A 65 -4.21 -5.14 5.81
C THR A 65 -4.79 -5.15 7.21
N GLY A 66 -4.80 -3.99 7.88
CA GLY A 66 -5.18 -3.83 9.29
C GLY A 66 -4.04 -4.09 10.28
N LYS A 67 -2.83 -4.42 9.79
CA LYS A 67 -1.59 -4.45 10.57
C LYS A 67 -0.61 -3.43 10.00
N THR A 68 0.48 -3.88 9.37
CA THR A 68 1.49 -3.01 8.74
C THR A 68 0.93 -2.25 7.53
N LEU A 69 -0.18 -2.71 6.93
CA LEU A 69 -0.92 -1.97 5.91
C LEU A 69 -2.18 -1.34 6.51
N ALA A 70 -2.14 -0.05 6.82
CA ALA A 70 -3.30 0.70 7.29
C ALA A 70 -4.13 1.23 6.11
N ARG A 71 -5.46 1.27 6.29
CA ARG A 71 -6.39 1.94 5.37
C ARG A 71 -7.20 2.94 6.19
N ILE A 72 -7.28 4.17 5.72
CA ILE A 72 -8.11 5.22 6.30
C ILE A 72 -9.27 5.47 5.34
N ASN A 73 -10.50 5.30 5.83
CA ASN A 73 -11.68 5.74 5.10
C ASN A 73 -12.08 7.12 5.64
N LYS A 74 -11.91 8.17 4.82
CA LYS A 74 -12.52 9.47 5.12
C LYS A 74 -13.94 9.45 4.57
N ASN A 75 -14.89 9.07 5.42
CA ASN A 75 -16.29 9.31 5.15
C ASN A 75 -16.48 10.83 5.30
N VAL A 76 -16.46 11.56 4.18
CA VAL A 76 -17.00 12.93 4.12
C VAL A 76 -18.47 12.86 3.76
#